data_AF-A0A8D9B996-F1
#
_entry.id   AF-A0A8D9B996-F1
#
_cell.length_a   1.000
_cell.length_b   1.000
_cell.length_c   1.000
_cell.angle_alpha   90.00
_cell.angle_beta   90.00
_cell.angle_gamma   90.00
#
_symmetry.space_group_name_H-M   'P 1'
#
loop_
_entity.id
_entity.type
_entity.pdbx_description
1 polymer ?
#
loop_
_entity_poly.entity_id
_entity_poly.type
_entity_poly.pdbx_seq_one_letter_code
_entity_poly.pdbx_strand_id
1 'polypeptide(L)'
;MDLQIQMMLEQQILIKNPFDSGFLSPIFLVPKGDGSQRPIFNLKRLNQFLGLKKFHLMNHLRLPDFLQRGDFLVKIDLSQAYCHVPIRPSHQRFLSLAYRDNIYCMTCLPFGLASAPQIFAKLTNWVAGYLRSLGLRVVVYLDDFLLVNQDSECLQAQAQVAVQTLQLLGWTVNFEKSQLSPTQCCQYLGIVWNPSTDLKFLPLEKQMVIHRYLLSVLQSRHWSWRIAKVIMGYLSFAGFVIPLGKLHYRQIQWGSRRLSRSQPHRLVAIPKLALSQIQWWTSALHRSSPIFPRSPQVFVTSDASDVGWGVVVNDRMHKDFWTDAQKEWHINLKELFAVRRALELNVPLLQNKVVLVQSDNRTVIAYIHREGGTKSLRLLQEVEALFSVAVTHNMVLIARFIPGRYNTWADNLSRQKCLPDWHLLPGATSEIFRHWGVPEIDLFATVNSAVVPQYVALSAQDHQAQFVDAFSQTWNFALAWIFPPPPLLPRVLHHLNSARGLFILIAPCWENVFWRPDLEARAVAPPMYVKKLKENLIDLSSGRPPPEVSSLSLQAWLVRGGSLKPVDRIRHI
;
A
#
# COMPACT_ATOMS: atom_id res chain seq x y z
N MET A 1 -10.12 -10.90 42.81
CA MET A 1 -9.44 -9.58 42.85
C MET A 1 -8.33 -9.60 43.88
N ASP A 2 -8.57 -10.13 45.08
CA ASP A 2 -7.56 -10.26 46.16
C ASP A 2 -6.22 -10.81 45.70
N LEU A 3 -6.22 -11.97 45.04
CA LEU A 3 -5.00 -12.59 44.50
C LEU A 3 -4.20 -11.65 43.59
N GLN A 4 -4.88 -10.87 42.76
CA GLN A 4 -4.21 -9.93 41.84
C GLN A 4 -3.57 -8.76 42.61
N ILE A 5 -4.27 -8.21 43.61
CA ILE A 5 -3.73 -7.14 44.44
C ILE A 5 -2.52 -7.63 45.24
N GLN A 6 -2.60 -8.83 45.82
CA GLN A 6 -1.49 -9.44 46.55
C GLN A 6 -0.27 -9.64 45.64
N MET A 7 -0.44 -10.23 44.45
CA MET A 7 0.65 -10.38 43.47
C MET A 7 1.28 -9.04 43.09
N MET A 8 0.47 -7.99 42.90
CA MET A 8 0.97 -6.66 42.55
C MET A 8 1.73 -5.99 43.70
N LEU A 9 1.40 -6.29 44.96
CA LEU A 9 2.14 -5.84 46.13
C LEU A 9 3.48 -6.59 46.26
N GLU A 10 3.47 -7.91 46.08
CA GLU A 10 4.69 -8.74 46.11
C GLU A 10 5.68 -8.32 45.01
N GLN A 11 5.17 -7.95 43.82
CA GLN A 11 5.97 -7.44 42.70
C GLN A 11 6.31 -5.95 42.82
N GLN A 12 5.93 -5.29 43.92
CA GLN A 12 6.13 -3.85 44.16
C GLN A 12 5.52 -2.93 43.08
N ILE A 13 4.58 -3.43 42.26
CA ILE A 13 3.79 -2.65 41.31
C ILE A 13 2.84 -1.72 42.06
N LEU A 14 2.34 -2.19 43.21
CA LEU A 14 1.56 -1.42 44.16
C LEU A 14 2.33 -1.24 45.46
N ILE A 15 2.13 -0.08 46.08
CA ILE A 15 2.51 0.18 47.47
C ILE A 15 1.32 0.79 48.21
N LYS A 16 1.31 0.67 49.54
CA LYS A 16 0.32 1.39 50.37
C LYS A 16 0.52 2.88 50.15
N ASN A 17 -0.57 3.60 49.84
CA ASN A 17 -0.50 5.01 49.47
C ASN A 17 0.09 5.84 50.62
N PRO A 18 1.26 6.48 50.44
CA PRO A 18 1.88 7.30 51.47
C PRO A 18 1.43 8.77 51.39
N PHE A 19 0.54 9.12 50.45
CA PHE A 19 0.15 10.50 50.18
C PHE A 19 -1.24 10.85 50.75
N ASP A 20 -1.34 12.02 51.38
CA ASP A 20 -2.60 12.54 51.93
C ASP A 20 -3.55 13.13 50.86
N SER A 21 -3.06 13.35 49.64
CA SER A 21 -3.83 13.89 48.53
C SER A 21 -3.44 13.23 47.21
N GLY A 22 -4.40 13.12 46.29
CA GLY A 22 -4.16 12.41 45.03
C GLY A 22 -5.40 12.23 44.18
N PHE A 23 -5.29 11.35 43.20
CA PHE A 23 -6.38 10.99 42.30
C PHE A 23 -6.75 9.53 42.47
N LEU A 24 -8.00 9.28 42.88
CA LEU A 24 -8.50 7.94 43.13
C LEU A 24 -9.24 7.41 41.89
N SER A 25 -8.78 6.28 41.36
CA SER A 25 -9.39 5.63 40.20
C SER A 25 -9.85 4.20 40.54
N PRO A 26 -10.99 3.75 39.98
CA PRO A 26 -11.51 2.42 40.28
C PRO A 26 -10.72 1.32 39.55
N ILE A 27 -10.66 0.14 40.17
CA ILE A 27 -10.11 -1.09 39.58
C ILE A 27 -11.21 -2.15 39.50
N PHE A 28 -11.27 -2.88 38.38
CA PHE A 28 -12.22 -3.98 38.20
C PHE A 28 -11.62 -5.09 37.33
N LEU A 29 -12.22 -6.28 37.33
CA LEU A 29 -11.74 -7.41 36.55
C LEU A 29 -12.49 -7.57 35.22
N VAL A 30 -11.77 -7.98 34.19
CA VAL A 30 -12.33 -8.38 32.89
C VAL A 30 -11.79 -9.76 32.52
N PRO A 31 -12.62 -10.70 32.05
CA PRO A 31 -12.15 -12.01 31.63
C PRO A 31 -11.22 -11.92 30.42
N LYS A 32 -10.11 -12.68 30.45
CA LYS A 32 -9.24 -12.94 29.30
C LYS A 32 -9.77 -14.15 28.51
N GLY A 33 -9.26 -14.32 27.29
CA GLY A 33 -9.60 -15.46 26.44
C GLY A 33 -9.13 -16.82 26.98
N ASP A 34 -8.12 -16.84 27.85
CA ASP A 34 -7.61 -18.05 28.54
C ASP A 34 -8.40 -18.38 29.83
N GLY A 35 -9.49 -17.66 30.12
CA GLY A 35 -10.29 -17.82 31.33
C GLY A 35 -9.73 -17.09 32.56
N SER A 36 -8.48 -16.61 32.53
CA SER A 36 -7.91 -15.80 33.61
C SER A 36 -8.54 -14.40 33.66
N GLN A 37 -8.45 -13.72 34.80
CA GLN A 37 -9.00 -12.37 34.97
C GLN A 37 -7.90 -11.31 34.76
N ARG A 38 -8.20 -10.22 34.06
CA ARG A 38 -7.30 -9.07 33.90
C ARG A 38 -7.77 -7.91 34.77
N PRO A 39 -6.93 -7.38 35.68
CA PRO A 39 -7.24 -6.14 36.37
C PRO A 39 -7.19 -4.96 35.40
N ILE A 40 -8.25 -4.16 35.41
CA ILE A 40 -8.39 -2.93 34.63
C ILE A 40 -8.38 -1.76 35.59
N PHE A 41 -7.33 -0.95 35.51
CA PHE A 41 -7.24 0.31 36.24
C PHE A 41 -7.84 1.43 35.38
N ASN A 42 -9.01 1.92 35.79
CA ASN A 42 -9.80 2.83 34.96
C ASN A 42 -9.36 4.29 35.12
N LEU A 43 -8.38 4.67 34.31
CA LEU A 43 -7.80 6.02 34.30
C LEU A 43 -8.52 7.00 33.37
N LYS A 44 -9.74 6.69 32.90
CA LYS A 44 -10.46 7.53 31.92
C LYS A 44 -10.61 8.98 32.37
N ARG A 45 -10.89 9.22 33.65
CA ARG A 45 -11.04 10.58 34.21
C ARG A 45 -9.69 11.29 34.34
N LEU A 46 -8.66 10.60 34.84
CA LEU A 46 -7.30 11.14 34.92
C LEU A 46 -6.77 11.54 33.53
N ASN A 47 -7.01 10.71 32.53
CA ASN A 47 -6.53 10.95 31.16
C ASN A 47 -7.04 12.26 30.53
N GLN A 48 -8.13 12.84 31.03
CA GLN A 48 -8.65 14.14 30.55
C GLN A 48 -7.74 15.31 30.90
N PHE A 49 -6.89 15.16 31.91
CA PHE A 49 -5.97 16.21 32.39
C PHE A 49 -4.57 16.11 31.74
N LEU A 50 -4.33 15.11 30.87
CA LEU A 50 -3.03 14.89 30.26
C LEU A 50 -2.91 15.61 28.91
N GLY A 51 -1.86 16.43 28.77
CA GLY A 51 -1.47 17.06 27.50
C GLY A 51 -0.76 16.08 26.57
N LEU A 52 -1.51 15.27 25.80
CA LEU A 52 -0.94 14.26 24.91
C LEU A 52 -0.57 14.84 23.54
N LYS A 53 0.63 14.52 23.06
CA LYS A 53 1.03 14.81 21.69
C LYS A 53 0.62 13.65 20.78
N LYS A 54 0.13 13.95 19.58
CA LYS A 54 -0.10 12.92 18.55
C LYS A 54 1.23 12.25 18.21
N PHE A 55 1.22 10.92 18.15
CA PHE A 55 2.35 10.11 17.70
C PHE A 55 1.84 8.93 16.86
N HIS A 56 2.71 8.38 16.03
CA HIS A 56 2.37 7.27 15.16
C HIS A 56 3.12 6.02 15.62
N LEU A 57 2.40 4.92 15.76
CA LEU A 57 2.98 3.60 15.96
C LEU A 57 3.17 2.91 14.61
N MET A 58 4.15 2.01 14.57
CA MET A 58 4.24 1.05 13.49
C MET A 58 2.92 0.25 13.44
N ASN A 59 2.50 -0.13 12.23
CA ASN A 59 1.29 -0.93 12.06
C ASN A 59 1.50 -1.97 10.96
N HIS A 60 0.61 -2.95 10.92
CA HIS A 60 0.67 -4.06 9.99
C HIS A 60 0.63 -3.64 8.51
N LEU A 61 0.17 -2.42 8.19
CA LEU A 61 0.15 -1.92 6.81
C LEU A 61 1.55 -1.57 6.30
N ARG A 62 2.49 -1.25 7.20
CA ARG A 62 3.86 -0.86 6.88
C ARG A 62 4.85 -2.01 6.94
N LEU A 63 4.47 -3.14 7.52
CA LEU A 63 5.35 -4.31 7.61
C LEU A 63 5.82 -4.83 6.22
N PRO A 64 4.99 -4.84 5.16
CA PRO A 64 5.44 -5.23 3.83
C PRO A 64 6.58 -4.36 3.28
N ASP A 65 6.68 -3.09 3.69
CA ASP A 65 7.76 -2.18 3.28
C ASP A 65 9.10 -2.53 3.95
N PHE A 66 9.06 -3.27 5.08
CA PHE A 66 10.23 -3.67 5.87
C PHE A 66 10.75 -5.08 5.52
N LEU A 67 9.86 -6.00 5.16
CA LEU A 67 10.20 -7.38 4.82
C LEU A 67 10.86 -7.48 3.44
N GLN A 68 11.62 -8.55 3.24
CA GLN A 68 12.20 -8.95 1.96
C GLN A 68 11.86 -10.42 1.68
N ARG A 69 11.83 -10.79 0.39
CA ARG A 69 11.60 -12.19 -0.01
C ARG A 69 12.70 -13.08 0.59
N GLY A 70 12.29 -14.21 1.17
CA GLY A 70 13.20 -15.17 1.81
C GLY A 70 13.65 -14.82 3.22
N ASP A 71 13.19 -13.70 3.81
CA ASP A 71 13.50 -13.38 5.21
C ASP A 71 13.04 -14.49 6.15
N PHE A 72 13.95 -14.93 7.02
CA PHE A 72 13.63 -15.56 8.30
C PHE A 72 13.24 -14.48 9.31
N LEU A 73 12.40 -14.84 10.26
CA LEU A 73 11.85 -13.97 11.29
C LEU A 73 12.09 -14.56 12.68
N VAL A 74 12.36 -13.67 13.63
CA VAL A 74 12.40 -13.94 15.07
C VAL A 74 11.51 -12.91 15.78
N LYS A 75 10.64 -13.37 16.67
CA LYS A 75 9.79 -12.52 17.50
C LYS A 75 10.28 -12.55 18.94
N ILE A 76 10.54 -11.39 19.52
CA ILE A 76 10.84 -11.25 20.95
C ILE A 76 9.66 -10.51 21.60
N ASP A 77 9.08 -11.12 22.63
CA ASP A 77 7.95 -10.62 23.42
C ASP A 77 8.48 -10.20 24.79
N LEU A 78 8.15 -8.99 25.24
CA LEU A 78 8.50 -8.54 26.59
C LEU A 78 7.45 -8.97 27.60
N SER A 79 7.86 -9.59 28.71
CA SER A 79 6.98 -9.81 29.85
C SER A 79 6.69 -8.48 30.54
N GLN A 80 5.62 -8.39 31.35
CA GLN A 80 5.32 -7.23 32.22
C GLN A 80 5.52 -5.83 31.58
N ALA A 81 5.27 -5.69 30.27
CA ALA A 81 5.63 -4.54 29.42
C ALA A 81 5.79 -3.20 30.14
N TYR A 82 4.70 -2.45 30.35
CA TYR A 82 4.74 -1.12 30.95
C TYR A 82 5.29 -1.10 32.39
N CYS A 83 5.23 -2.22 33.12
CA CYS A 83 5.71 -2.28 34.51
C CYS A 83 7.23 -2.09 34.63
N HIS A 84 7.98 -2.24 33.54
CA HIS A 84 9.42 -1.91 33.50
C HIS A 84 9.72 -0.42 33.67
N VAL A 85 8.73 0.45 33.46
CA VAL A 85 8.92 1.90 33.49
C VAL A 85 8.43 2.47 34.82
N PRO A 86 9.32 2.90 35.73
CA PRO A 86 8.92 3.47 37.00
C PRO A 86 8.22 4.83 36.81
N ILE A 87 7.26 5.11 37.69
CA ILE A 87 6.61 6.40 37.82
C ILE A 87 7.38 7.24 38.83
N ARG A 88 7.69 8.47 38.45
CA ARG A 88 8.29 9.47 39.34
C ARG A 88 7.53 9.50 40.68
N PRO A 89 8.19 9.40 41.85
CA PRO A 89 7.51 9.30 43.15
C PRO A 89 6.43 10.36 43.38
N SER A 90 6.68 11.62 43.02
CA SER A 90 5.71 12.72 43.17
C SER A 90 4.46 12.60 42.28
N HIS A 91 4.48 11.75 41.24
CA HIS A 91 3.35 11.51 40.35
C HIS A 91 2.53 10.28 40.75
N GLN A 92 3.07 9.40 41.60
CA GLN A 92 2.38 8.17 42.03
C GLN A 92 1.05 8.48 42.73
N ARG A 93 0.96 9.62 43.43
CA ARG A 93 -0.29 10.14 44.03
C ARG A 93 -1.46 10.29 43.05
N PHE A 94 -1.19 10.44 41.75
CA PHE A 94 -2.24 10.54 40.73
C PHE A 94 -2.70 9.17 40.21
N LEU A 95 -2.02 8.09 40.60
CA LEU A 95 -2.28 6.72 40.18
C LEU A 95 -2.72 5.86 41.37
N SER A 96 -3.58 6.44 42.21
CA SER A 96 -4.09 5.77 43.41
C SER A 96 -5.37 4.99 43.12
N LEU A 97 -5.55 3.88 43.83
CA LEU A 97 -6.75 3.04 43.79
C LEU A 97 -7.17 2.64 45.21
N ALA A 98 -8.48 2.56 45.43
CA ALA A 98 -9.02 2.02 46.66
C ALA A 98 -9.39 0.54 46.44
N TYR A 99 -8.99 -0.31 47.37
CA TYR A 99 -9.39 -1.71 47.39
C TYR A 99 -9.60 -2.17 48.82
N ARG A 100 -10.84 -2.61 49.13
CA ARG A 100 -11.32 -2.81 50.51
C ARG A 100 -11.06 -1.55 51.33
N ASP A 101 -10.52 -1.69 52.54
CA ASP A 101 -10.25 -0.59 53.47
C ASP A 101 -8.88 0.08 53.26
N ASN A 102 -8.19 -0.22 52.15
CA ASN A 102 -6.86 0.30 51.88
C ASN A 102 -6.80 1.12 50.58
N ILE A 103 -5.95 2.13 50.58
CA ILE A 103 -5.59 2.90 49.39
C ILE A 103 -4.16 2.52 49.00
N TYR A 104 -3.99 2.20 47.72
CA TYR A 104 -2.72 1.85 47.12
C TYR A 104 -2.37 2.84 46.00
N CYS A 105 -1.10 2.96 45.65
CA CYS A 105 -0.66 3.70 44.48
C CYS A 105 0.28 2.88 43.61
N MET A 106 0.23 3.13 42.29
CA MET A 106 1.08 2.45 41.31
C MET A 106 2.48 3.06 41.28
N THR A 107 3.50 2.20 41.31
CA THR A 107 4.92 2.59 41.26
C THR A 107 5.48 2.60 39.85
N CYS A 108 4.83 1.89 38.92
CA CYS A 108 5.22 1.77 37.52
C CYS A 108 4.08 2.16 36.58
N LEU A 109 4.40 2.30 35.29
CA LEU A 109 3.49 2.80 34.27
C LEU A 109 2.31 1.84 34.09
N PRO A 110 1.06 2.27 34.38
CA PRO A 110 -0.07 1.36 34.36
C PRO A 110 -0.73 1.27 32.98
N PHE A 111 -1.30 0.10 32.68
CA PHE A 111 -2.25 -0.04 31.59
C PHE A 111 -3.46 0.90 31.81
N GLY A 112 -3.90 1.56 30.74
CA GLY A 112 -5.01 2.51 30.78
C GLY A 112 -4.57 3.97 30.90
N LEU A 113 -3.32 4.26 31.25
CA LEU A 113 -2.79 5.63 31.21
C LEU A 113 -2.55 6.05 29.76
N ALA A 114 -3.12 7.18 29.35
CA ALA A 114 -3.11 7.58 27.95
C ALA A 114 -1.73 8.00 27.42
N SER A 115 -0.80 8.41 28.30
CA SER A 115 0.60 8.70 27.94
C SER A 115 1.48 7.44 27.86
N ALA A 116 1.03 6.31 28.44
CA ALA A 116 1.87 5.12 28.57
C ALA A 116 2.37 4.56 27.21
N PRO A 117 1.52 4.38 26.18
CA PRO A 117 1.98 3.86 24.90
C PRO A 117 3.02 4.75 24.23
N GLN A 118 2.92 6.09 24.39
CA GLN A 118 3.88 7.02 23.80
C GLN A 118 5.24 6.93 24.50
N ILE A 119 5.24 6.91 25.83
CA ILE A 119 6.46 6.81 26.64
C ILE A 119 7.16 5.49 26.32
N PHE A 120 6.40 4.40 26.30
CA PHE A 120 6.94 3.07 26.04
C PHE A 120 7.50 2.95 24.62
N ALA A 121 6.76 3.44 23.62
CA ALA A 121 7.23 3.44 22.24
C ALA A 121 8.53 4.23 22.08
N LYS A 122 8.75 5.33 22.82
CA LYS A 122 10.03 6.06 22.77
C LYS A 122 11.19 5.19 23.25
N LEU A 123 11.00 4.49 24.37
CA LEU A 123 12.02 3.61 24.94
C LEU A 123 12.32 2.44 24.02
N THR A 124 11.29 1.72 23.56
CA THR A 124 11.52 0.54 22.72
C THR A 124 12.03 0.90 21.32
N ASN A 125 11.65 2.05 20.76
CA ASN A 125 12.26 2.55 19.52
C ASN A 125 13.71 2.99 19.70
N TRP A 126 14.10 3.50 20.87
CA TRP A 126 15.51 3.80 21.16
C TRP A 126 16.33 2.51 21.17
N VAL A 127 15.86 1.47 21.86
CA VAL A 127 16.50 0.14 21.85
C VAL A 127 16.58 -0.41 20.43
N ALA A 128 15.49 -0.36 19.66
CA ALA A 128 15.49 -0.80 18.27
C ALA A 128 16.47 0.03 17.40
N GLY A 129 16.63 1.33 17.69
CA GLY A 129 17.62 2.20 17.05
C GLY A 129 19.06 1.76 17.34
N TYR A 130 19.36 1.43 18.59
CA TYR A 130 20.65 0.87 18.98
C TYR A 130 20.93 -0.46 18.27
N LEU A 131 19.98 -1.40 18.28
CA LEU A 131 20.11 -2.67 17.57
C LEU A 131 20.34 -2.47 16.06
N ARG A 132 19.64 -1.51 15.43
CA ARG A 132 19.89 -1.14 14.03
C ARG A 132 21.29 -0.58 13.79
N SER A 133 21.86 0.15 14.74
CA SER A 133 23.24 0.64 14.64
C SER A 133 24.28 -0.48 14.62
N LEU A 134 23.92 -1.66 15.14
CA LEU A 134 24.72 -2.88 15.08
C LEU A 134 24.48 -3.69 13.79
N GLY A 135 23.71 -3.17 12.84
CA GLY A 135 23.41 -3.83 11.57
C GLY A 135 22.19 -4.77 11.59
N LEU A 136 21.44 -4.84 12.69
CA LEU A 136 20.26 -5.71 12.79
C LEU A 136 19.05 -5.04 12.12
N ARG A 137 18.34 -5.76 11.26
CA ARG A 137 17.03 -5.34 10.75
C ARG A 137 15.96 -5.65 11.79
N VAL A 138 15.51 -4.63 12.52
CA VAL A 138 14.51 -4.77 13.57
C VAL A 138 13.41 -3.71 13.49
N VAL A 139 12.18 -4.17 13.68
CA VAL A 139 10.99 -3.33 13.87
C VAL A 139 10.33 -3.66 15.20
N VAL A 140 9.72 -2.66 15.83
CA VAL A 140 9.10 -2.81 17.14
C VAL A 140 7.69 -2.24 17.14
N TYR A 141 6.79 -2.93 17.82
CA TYR A 141 5.46 -2.46 18.16
C TYR A 141 5.25 -2.60 19.65
N LEU A 142 5.45 -1.49 20.37
CA LEU A 142 5.41 -1.47 21.83
C LEU A 142 6.34 -2.54 22.42
N ASP A 143 5.78 -3.65 22.90
CA ASP A 143 6.43 -4.81 23.53
C ASP A 143 6.85 -5.92 22.55
N ASP A 144 6.36 -5.89 21.31
CA ASP A 144 6.64 -6.90 20.29
C ASP A 144 7.78 -6.47 19.36
N PHE A 145 8.97 -7.06 19.53
CA PHE A 145 10.11 -6.90 18.64
C PHE A 145 10.09 -7.99 17.54
N LEU A 146 10.35 -7.58 16.30
CA LEU A 146 10.51 -8.48 15.17
C LEU A 146 11.85 -8.22 14.49
N LEU A 147 12.71 -9.23 14.48
CA LEU A 147 13.99 -9.25 13.80
C LEU A 147 13.88 -10.10 12.54
N VAL A 148 14.58 -9.68 11.49
CA VAL A 148 14.60 -10.41 10.21
C VAL A 148 15.98 -10.45 9.59
N ASN A 149 16.28 -11.55 8.91
CA ASN A 149 17.48 -11.72 8.09
C ASN A 149 17.23 -12.83 7.06
N GLN A 150 17.90 -12.78 5.91
CA GLN A 150 17.81 -13.83 4.88
C GLN A 150 18.64 -15.08 5.25
N ASP A 151 19.62 -14.91 6.13
CA ASP A 151 20.41 -16.01 6.69
C ASP A 151 19.88 -16.38 8.09
N SER A 152 19.49 -17.65 8.24
CA SER A 152 18.92 -18.18 9.48
C SER A 152 19.94 -18.25 10.62
N GLU A 153 21.18 -18.66 10.36
CA GLU A 153 22.23 -18.77 11.40
C GLU A 153 22.63 -17.38 11.89
N CYS A 154 22.79 -16.44 10.96
CA CYS A 154 23.02 -15.03 11.28
C CYS A 154 21.87 -14.47 12.13
N LEU A 155 20.61 -14.74 11.76
CA LEU A 155 19.46 -14.28 12.54
C LEU A 155 19.44 -14.85 13.95
N GLN A 156 19.81 -16.12 14.12
CA GLN A 156 19.87 -16.77 15.44
C GLN A 156 20.89 -16.08 16.35
N ALA A 157 22.07 -15.75 15.83
CA ALA A 157 23.09 -14.99 16.57
C ALA A 157 22.62 -13.56 16.88
N GLN A 158 22.02 -12.87 15.91
CA GLN A 158 21.45 -11.53 16.08
C GLN A 158 20.33 -11.51 17.14
N ALA A 159 19.50 -12.55 17.20
CA ALA A 159 18.47 -12.70 18.21
C ALA A 159 19.06 -12.83 19.62
N GLN A 160 20.15 -13.60 19.78
CA GLN A 160 20.84 -13.72 21.07
C GLN A 160 21.40 -12.37 21.52
N VAL A 161 22.04 -11.62 20.62
CA VAL A 161 22.53 -10.25 20.91
C VAL A 161 21.38 -9.33 21.34
N ALA A 162 20.24 -9.40 20.66
CA ALA A 162 19.08 -8.58 21.00
C ALA A 162 18.49 -8.95 22.37
N VAL A 163 18.35 -10.24 22.68
CA VAL A 163 17.89 -10.71 24.00
C VAL A 163 18.86 -10.28 25.11
N GLN A 164 20.16 -10.47 24.92
CA GLN A 164 21.17 -10.04 25.89
C GLN A 164 21.14 -8.53 26.11
N THR A 165 21.03 -7.75 25.04
CA THR A 165 20.91 -6.28 25.12
C THR A 165 19.67 -5.87 25.92
N LEU A 166 18.52 -6.49 25.66
CA LEU A 166 17.30 -6.23 26.41
C LEU A 166 17.47 -6.54 27.90
N GLN A 167 18.03 -7.70 28.24
CA GLN A 167 18.29 -8.12 29.61
C GLN A 167 19.27 -7.19 30.34
N LEU A 168 20.37 -6.78 29.68
CA LEU A 168 21.34 -5.83 30.24
C LEU A 168 20.71 -4.46 30.54
N LEU A 169 19.74 -4.05 29.74
CA LEU A 169 18.97 -2.82 29.95
C LEU A 169 17.86 -2.98 31.02
N GLY A 170 17.75 -4.14 31.65
CA GLY A 170 16.78 -4.44 32.71
C GLY A 170 15.41 -4.88 32.20
N TRP A 171 15.27 -5.21 30.91
CA TRP A 171 14.02 -5.74 30.36
C TRP A 171 13.90 -7.24 30.54
N THR A 172 12.70 -7.70 30.89
CA THR A 172 12.41 -9.12 31.08
C THR A 172 11.74 -9.70 29.84
N VAL A 173 12.45 -10.58 29.12
CA VAL A 173 11.91 -11.28 27.94
C VAL A 173 10.97 -12.40 28.35
N ASN A 174 9.83 -12.52 27.67
CA ASN A 174 8.91 -13.64 27.79
C ASN A 174 9.31 -14.76 26.83
N PHE A 175 10.09 -15.73 27.31
CA PHE A 175 10.59 -16.83 26.48
C PHE A 175 9.49 -17.73 25.93
N GLU A 176 8.39 -17.95 26.65
CA GLU A 176 7.28 -18.80 26.21
C GLU A 176 6.47 -18.18 25.06
N LYS A 177 6.31 -16.85 25.07
CA LYS A 177 5.60 -16.12 24.02
C LYS A 177 6.50 -15.64 22.89
N SER A 178 7.80 -15.67 23.11
CA SER A 178 8.80 -15.34 22.10
C SER A 178 9.00 -16.51 21.15
N GLN A 179 9.30 -16.20 19.90
CA GLN A 179 9.74 -17.15 18.90
C GLN A 179 11.20 -16.84 18.56
N LEU A 180 12.12 -17.39 19.35
CA LEU A 180 13.56 -17.09 19.27
C LEU A 180 14.33 -17.91 18.24
N SER A 181 13.75 -19.02 17.78
CA SER A 181 14.28 -19.78 16.65
C SER A 181 13.81 -19.14 15.34
N PRO A 182 14.73 -18.82 14.41
CA PRO A 182 14.39 -18.35 13.08
C PRO A 182 13.37 -19.23 12.37
N THR A 183 12.32 -18.60 11.84
CA THR A 183 11.29 -19.26 11.03
C THR A 183 11.00 -18.45 9.78
N GLN A 184 10.54 -19.06 8.71
CA GLN A 184 10.00 -18.32 7.55
C GLN A 184 8.51 -18.02 7.68
N CYS A 185 7.84 -18.49 8.73
CA CYS A 185 6.42 -18.29 8.96
C CYS A 185 6.19 -17.88 10.41
N CYS A 186 5.85 -16.60 10.64
CA CYS A 186 5.73 -16.02 11.98
C CYS A 186 4.45 -15.16 12.11
N GLN A 187 3.79 -15.26 13.26
CA GLN A 187 2.68 -14.38 13.59
C GLN A 187 3.18 -13.07 14.21
N TYR A 188 2.84 -11.94 13.58
CA TYR A 188 3.18 -10.61 14.07
C TYR A 188 2.06 -9.60 13.78
N LEU A 189 1.71 -8.78 14.76
CA LEU A 189 0.55 -7.86 14.74
C LEU A 189 -0.78 -8.56 14.38
N GLY A 190 -0.91 -9.83 14.77
CA GLY A 190 -2.13 -10.62 14.58
C GLY A 190 -2.36 -11.10 13.15
N ILE A 191 -1.34 -11.10 12.30
CA ILE A 191 -1.29 -11.66 10.94
C ILE A 191 -0.15 -12.66 10.89
N VAL A 192 -0.30 -13.76 10.15
CA VAL A 192 0.80 -14.68 9.84
C VAL A 192 1.50 -14.20 8.57
N TRP A 193 2.81 -14.03 8.65
CA TRP A 193 3.66 -13.57 7.56
C TRP A 193 4.58 -14.69 7.12
N ASN A 194 4.57 -14.99 5.82
CA ASN A 194 5.43 -15.97 5.21
C ASN A 194 6.19 -15.35 4.01
N PRO A 195 7.38 -14.76 4.24
CA PRO A 195 8.17 -14.12 3.19
C PRO A 195 8.80 -15.08 2.17
N SER A 196 8.91 -16.38 2.48
CA SER A 196 9.44 -17.36 1.52
C SER A 196 8.43 -17.73 0.45
N THR A 197 7.15 -17.86 0.82
CA THR A 197 6.05 -18.09 -0.13
C THR A 197 5.39 -16.81 -0.63
N ASP A 198 5.79 -15.64 -0.10
CA ASP A 198 5.16 -14.35 -0.36
C ASP A 198 3.66 -14.36 -0.05
N LEU A 199 3.29 -14.88 1.13
CA LEU A 199 1.91 -14.97 1.57
C LEU A 199 1.71 -14.39 2.96
N LYS A 200 0.60 -13.67 3.14
CA LYS A 200 0.04 -13.30 4.44
C LYS A 200 -1.38 -13.85 4.59
N PHE A 201 -1.70 -14.32 5.78
CA PHE A 201 -3.02 -14.91 6.10
C PHE A 201 -3.37 -14.70 7.58
N LEU A 202 -4.64 -14.94 7.92
CA LEU A 202 -5.12 -14.83 9.29
C LEU A 202 -4.77 -16.09 10.09
N PRO A 203 -4.38 -15.97 11.37
CA PRO A 203 -4.26 -17.13 12.26
C PRO A 203 -5.57 -17.91 12.37
N LEU A 204 -5.50 -19.24 12.48
CA LEU A 204 -6.67 -20.12 12.48
C LEU A 204 -7.64 -19.80 13.62
N GLU A 205 -7.12 -19.50 14.82
CA GLU A 205 -7.91 -19.14 15.99
C GLU A 205 -8.73 -17.88 15.72
N LYS A 206 -8.13 -16.89 15.05
CA LYS A 206 -8.82 -15.66 14.68
C LYS A 206 -9.87 -15.94 13.60
N GLN A 207 -9.58 -16.79 12.61
CA GLN A 207 -10.58 -17.21 11.63
C GLN A 207 -11.80 -17.85 12.30
N MET A 208 -11.58 -18.77 13.25
CA MET A 208 -12.65 -19.46 13.99
C MET A 208 -13.53 -18.48 14.80
N VAL A 209 -12.92 -17.50 15.47
CA VAL A 209 -13.66 -16.47 16.22
C VAL A 209 -14.55 -15.67 15.28
N ILE A 210 -14.01 -15.21 14.14
CA ILE A 210 -14.78 -14.43 13.17
C ILE A 210 -15.91 -15.29 12.61
N HIS A 211 -15.61 -16.52 12.19
CA HIS A 211 -16.57 -17.45 11.61
C HIS A 211 -17.75 -17.70 12.57
N ARG A 212 -17.50 -17.88 13.87
CA ARG A 212 -18.55 -18.04 14.88
C ARG A 212 -19.51 -16.85 14.93
N TYR A 213 -18.98 -15.62 14.93
CA TYR A 213 -19.83 -14.42 14.89
C TYR A 213 -20.64 -14.34 13.59
N LEU A 214 -20.04 -14.65 12.44
CA LEU A 214 -20.75 -14.61 11.15
C LEU A 214 -21.87 -15.66 11.09
N LEU A 215 -21.62 -16.90 11.54
CA LEU A 215 -22.66 -17.94 11.59
C LEU A 215 -23.83 -17.55 12.51
N SER A 216 -23.54 -16.96 13.66
CA SER A 216 -24.60 -16.55 14.60
C SER A 216 -25.59 -15.56 13.98
N VAL A 217 -25.11 -14.63 13.15
CA VAL A 217 -25.97 -13.64 12.47
C VAL A 217 -26.61 -14.18 11.20
N LEU A 218 -25.99 -15.16 10.53
CA LEU A 218 -26.60 -15.86 9.39
C LEU A 218 -27.79 -16.71 9.83
N GLN A 219 -27.67 -17.38 10.99
CA GLN A 219 -28.75 -18.18 11.57
C GLN A 219 -29.91 -17.31 12.06
N SER A 220 -29.63 -16.24 12.81
CA SER A 220 -30.69 -15.36 13.32
C SER A 220 -31.30 -14.45 12.26
N ARG A 221 -30.54 -14.14 11.19
CA ARG A 221 -30.83 -13.11 10.18
C ARG A 221 -31.06 -11.70 10.75
N HIS A 222 -30.67 -11.50 12.00
CA HIS A 222 -30.82 -10.25 12.75
C HIS A 222 -29.53 -9.88 13.44
N TRP A 223 -29.26 -8.59 13.54
CA TRP A 223 -28.12 -8.05 14.29
C TRP A 223 -28.52 -6.87 15.16
N SER A 224 -27.74 -6.64 16.20
CA SER A 224 -27.80 -5.40 16.98
C SER A 224 -26.62 -4.51 16.61
N TRP A 225 -26.68 -3.24 17.00
CA TRP A 225 -25.55 -2.31 16.82
C TRP A 225 -24.26 -2.89 17.43
N ARG A 226 -24.34 -3.53 18.61
CA ARG A 226 -23.18 -4.12 19.28
C ARG A 226 -22.57 -5.28 18.49
N ILE A 227 -23.41 -6.20 18.00
CA ILE A 227 -22.96 -7.35 17.19
C ILE A 227 -22.34 -6.85 15.87
N ALA A 228 -23.01 -5.91 15.19
CA ALA A 228 -22.51 -5.33 13.95
C ALA A 228 -21.15 -4.65 14.15
N LYS A 229 -20.93 -3.92 15.26
CA LYS A 229 -19.63 -3.30 15.55
C LYS A 229 -18.52 -4.32 15.82
N VAL A 230 -18.81 -5.42 16.50
CA VAL A 230 -17.83 -6.50 16.71
C VAL A 230 -17.43 -7.11 15.36
N ILE A 231 -18.41 -7.50 14.54
CA ILE A 231 -18.17 -8.05 13.20
C ILE A 231 -17.38 -7.05 12.34
N MET A 232 -17.80 -5.79 12.30
CA MET A 232 -17.10 -4.76 11.53
C MET A 232 -15.65 -4.56 11.97
N GLY A 233 -15.36 -4.63 13.28
CA GLY A 233 -13.99 -4.52 13.80
C GLY A 233 -13.11 -5.65 13.28
N TYR A 234 -13.61 -6.89 13.35
CA TYR A 234 -12.91 -8.06 12.83
C TYR A 234 -12.73 -8.01 11.30
N LEU A 235 -13.80 -7.72 10.56
CA LEU A 235 -13.77 -7.70 9.09
C LEU A 235 -12.93 -6.54 8.54
N SER A 236 -12.90 -5.39 9.23
CA SER A 236 -12.01 -4.29 8.87
C SER A 236 -10.53 -4.68 8.98
N PHE A 237 -10.18 -5.49 9.97
CA PHE A 237 -8.82 -6.02 10.13
C PHE A 237 -8.55 -7.12 9.09
N ALA A 238 -9.47 -8.09 8.96
CA ALA A 238 -9.38 -9.17 8.01
C ALA A 238 -9.29 -8.69 6.56
N GLY A 239 -9.94 -7.58 6.22
CA GLY A 239 -9.94 -7.00 4.87
C GLY A 239 -8.58 -6.49 4.39
N PHE A 240 -7.57 -6.38 5.26
CA PHE A 240 -6.19 -6.16 4.80
C PHE A 240 -5.53 -7.44 4.27
N VAL A 241 -5.97 -8.60 4.75
CA VAL A 241 -5.39 -9.91 4.46
C VAL A 241 -6.19 -10.65 3.40
N ILE A 242 -7.51 -10.60 3.47
CA ILE A 242 -8.39 -11.31 2.55
C ILE A 242 -8.52 -10.49 1.26
N PRO A 243 -8.20 -11.06 0.07
CA PRO A 243 -8.37 -10.40 -1.21
C PRO A 243 -9.82 -9.89 -1.38
N LEU A 244 -9.97 -8.62 -1.76
CA LEU A 244 -11.27 -7.93 -1.88
C LEU A 244 -12.08 -7.85 -0.59
N GLY A 245 -11.48 -8.15 0.56
CA GLY A 245 -12.17 -8.12 1.83
C GLY A 245 -12.73 -6.74 2.14
N LYS A 246 -12.05 -5.64 1.76
CA LYS A 246 -12.60 -4.29 2.01
C LYS A 246 -13.87 -4.06 1.19
N LEU A 247 -13.92 -4.53 -0.06
CA LEU A 247 -15.11 -4.44 -0.93
C LEU A 247 -16.34 -5.06 -0.25
N HIS A 248 -16.22 -6.33 0.13
CA HIS A 248 -17.30 -7.07 0.77
C HIS A 248 -17.67 -6.50 2.15
N TYR A 249 -16.67 -6.01 2.90
CA TYR A 249 -16.88 -5.28 4.15
C TYR A 249 -17.66 -3.96 3.95
N ARG A 250 -17.45 -3.20 2.86
CA ARG A 250 -18.16 -1.93 2.63
C ARG A 250 -19.67 -2.12 2.55
N GLN A 251 -20.13 -3.20 1.92
CA GLN A 251 -21.55 -3.48 1.81
C GLN A 251 -22.18 -3.77 3.18
N ILE A 252 -21.48 -4.52 4.03
CA ILE A 252 -21.88 -4.75 5.42
C ILE A 252 -21.91 -3.43 6.21
N GLN A 253 -20.89 -2.60 6.03
CA GLN A 253 -20.82 -1.27 6.65
C GLN A 253 -22.01 -0.38 6.24
N TRP A 254 -22.41 -0.39 4.96
CA TRP A 254 -23.60 0.32 4.49
C TRP A 254 -24.88 -0.21 5.12
N GLY A 255 -25.05 -1.54 5.19
CA GLY A 255 -26.20 -2.16 5.84
C GLY A 255 -26.33 -1.81 7.33
N SER A 256 -25.19 -1.62 8.02
CA SER A 256 -25.17 -1.29 9.45
C SER A 256 -25.57 0.15 9.78
N ARG A 257 -25.67 1.05 8.79
CA ARG A 257 -25.94 2.49 9.02
C ARG A 257 -27.29 2.79 9.66
N ARG A 258 -28.25 1.90 9.45
CA ARG A 258 -29.62 2.02 9.99
C ARG A 258 -29.70 1.64 11.47
N LEU A 259 -28.62 1.12 12.06
CA LEU A 259 -28.58 0.68 13.46
C LEU A 259 -28.39 1.87 14.40
N SER A 260 -29.28 1.98 15.40
CA SER A 260 -29.19 3.05 16.39
C SER A 260 -28.16 2.74 17.48
N ARG A 261 -27.30 3.72 17.77
CA ARG A 261 -26.38 3.67 18.91
C ARG A 261 -27.10 3.79 20.26
N SER A 262 -28.27 4.44 20.31
CA SER A 262 -29.05 4.60 21.55
C SER A 262 -29.74 3.31 22.00
N GLN A 263 -29.93 2.37 21.07
CA GLN A 263 -30.55 1.05 21.34
C GLN A 263 -29.58 -0.07 20.96
N PRO A 264 -28.45 -0.23 21.68
CA PRO A 264 -27.33 -1.05 21.22
C PRO A 264 -27.62 -2.55 21.14
N HIS A 265 -28.66 -3.01 21.82
CA HIS A 265 -29.11 -4.41 21.88
C HIS A 265 -30.33 -4.71 21.00
N ARG A 266 -30.99 -3.68 20.44
CA ARG A 266 -32.16 -3.88 19.58
C ARG A 266 -31.76 -4.67 18.34
N LEU A 267 -32.47 -5.77 18.11
CA LEU A 267 -32.30 -6.60 16.92
C LEU A 267 -33.03 -5.97 15.74
N VAL A 268 -32.35 -5.92 14.60
CA VAL A 268 -32.88 -5.43 13.32
C VAL A 268 -32.52 -6.45 12.24
N ALA A 269 -33.43 -6.68 11.30
CA ALA A 269 -33.18 -7.57 10.17
C ALA A 269 -31.99 -7.09 9.34
N ILE A 270 -31.15 -8.05 8.90
CA ILE A 270 -29.98 -7.75 8.09
C ILE A 270 -30.42 -7.50 6.64
N PRO A 271 -30.01 -6.40 5.98
CA PRO A 271 -30.32 -6.17 4.57
C PRO A 271 -29.80 -7.30 3.69
N LYS A 272 -30.57 -7.69 2.65
CA LYS A 272 -30.22 -8.81 1.75
C LYS A 272 -28.80 -8.75 1.21
N LEU A 273 -28.37 -7.57 0.75
CA LEU A 273 -27.00 -7.34 0.29
C LEU A 273 -25.97 -7.53 1.40
N ALA A 274 -26.20 -7.04 2.62
CA ALA A 274 -25.26 -7.29 3.71
C ALA A 274 -25.19 -8.78 4.09
N LEU A 275 -26.32 -9.50 4.00
CA LEU A 275 -26.40 -10.92 4.30
C LEU A 275 -25.59 -11.77 3.31
N SER A 276 -25.71 -11.51 1.99
CA SER A 276 -24.91 -12.23 0.98
C SER A 276 -23.41 -12.00 1.16
N GLN A 277 -23.04 -10.81 1.63
CA GLN A 277 -21.65 -10.42 1.85
C GLN A 277 -21.09 -11.08 3.12
N ILE A 278 -21.89 -11.21 4.18
CA ILE A 278 -21.55 -12.01 5.37
C ILE A 278 -21.33 -13.49 4.98
N GLN A 279 -22.18 -14.03 4.10
CA GLN A 279 -22.01 -15.40 3.58
C GLN A 279 -20.73 -15.54 2.75
N TRP A 280 -20.41 -14.57 1.90
CA TRP A 280 -19.12 -14.53 1.20
C TRP A 280 -17.95 -14.56 2.18
N TRP A 281 -18.02 -13.80 3.27
CA TRP A 281 -16.97 -13.79 4.28
C TRP A 281 -16.77 -15.17 4.93
N THR A 282 -17.84 -15.94 5.18
CA THR A 282 -17.67 -17.29 5.76
C THR A 282 -16.82 -18.22 4.90
N SER A 283 -16.93 -18.12 3.57
CA SER A 283 -16.11 -18.92 2.65
C SER A 283 -14.76 -18.29 2.33
N ALA A 284 -14.56 -16.99 2.60
CA ALA A 284 -13.33 -16.28 2.22
C ALA A 284 -12.26 -16.20 3.34
N LEU A 285 -12.59 -16.51 4.60
CA LEU A 285 -11.70 -16.31 5.75
C LEU A 285 -10.36 -17.07 5.68
N HIS A 286 -10.30 -18.19 4.95
CA HIS A 286 -9.10 -19.00 4.78
C HIS A 286 -8.17 -18.49 3.68
N ARG A 287 -8.60 -17.50 2.87
CA ARG A 287 -7.82 -16.99 1.74
C ARG A 287 -6.59 -16.23 2.23
N SER A 288 -5.51 -16.32 1.46
CA SER A 288 -4.28 -15.56 1.65
C SER A 288 -4.12 -14.49 0.57
N SER A 289 -3.24 -13.52 0.81
CA SER A 289 -2.84 -12.52 -0.18
C SER A 289 -1.32 -12.35 -0.19
N PRO A 290 -0.74 -11.79 -1.26
CA PRO A 290 0.69 -11.56 -1.30
C PRO A 290 1.16 -10.51 -0.28
N ILE A 291 2.40 -10.67 0.19
CA ILE A 291 3.06 -9.65 1.02
C ILE A 291 3.54 -8.53 0.11
N PHE A 292 4.27 -8.89 -0.94
CA PHE A 292 4.93 -7.96 -1.84
C PHE A 292 4.03 -7.63 -3.04
N PRO A 293 3.91 -6.35 -3.42
CA PRO A 293 3.17 -5.98 -4.62
C PRO A 293 3.83 -6.60 -5.85
N ARG A 294 3.03 -7.15 -6.76
CA ARG A 294 3.51 -7.66 -8.04
C ARG A 294 3.86 -6.50 -8.97
N SER A 295 4.85 -6.70 -9.85
CA SER A 295 5.22 -5.70 -10.84
C SER A 295 4.12 -5.58 -11.90
N PRO A 296 3.72 -4.35 -12.29
CA PRO A 296 2.78 -4.15 -13.39
C PRO A 296 3.26 -4.77 -14.69
N GLN A 297 2.33 -5.34 -15.46
CA GLN A 297 2.57 -5.90 -16.78
C GLN A 297 1.79 -5.16 -17.87
N VAL A 298 0.68 -4.51 -17.50
CA VAL A 298 -0.12 -3.68 -18.40
C VAL A 298 -0.38 -2.34 -17.74
N PHE A 299 -0.30 -1.27 -18.52
CA PHE A 299 -0.46 0.11 -18.08
C PHE A 299 -1.75 0.67 -18.68
N VAL A 300 -2.60 1.25 -17.84
CA VAL A 300 -3.88 1.83 -18.23
C VAL A 300 -3.89 3.28 -17.79
N THR A 301 -4.09 4.21 -18.71
CA THR A 301 -4.44 5.60 -18.41
C THR A 301 -5.88 5.86 -18.81
N SER A 302 -6.64 6.53 -17.96
CA SER A 302 -8.04 6.88 -18.24
C SER A 302 -8.31 8.35 -17.97
N ASP A 303 -9.29 8.89 -18.67
CA ASP A 303 -9.82 10.24 -18.46
C ASP A 303 -11.30 10.29 -18.86
N ALA A 304 -12.06 11.14 -18.18
CA ALA A 304 -13.46 11.43 -18.51
C ALA A 304 -13.69 12.94 -18.64
N SER A 305 -14.32 13.35 -19.73
CA SER A 305 -14.76 14.73 -19.96
C SER A 305 -16.28 14.84 -19.97
N ASP A 306 -16.80 16.04 -20.25
CA ASP A 306 -18.24 16.22 -20.48
C ASP A 306 -18.72 15.63 -21.82
N VAL A 307 -17.81 15.36 -22.75
CA VAL A 307 -18.11 14.84 -24.10
C VAL A 307 -18.15 13.31 -24.10
N GLY A 308 -17.13 12.68 -23.50
CA GLY A 308 -16.95 11.24 -23.54
C GLY A 308 -15.87 10.76 -22.58
N TRP A 309 -15.42 9.53 -22.77
CA TRP A 309 -14.28 8.95 -22.05
C TRP A 309 -13.21 8.50 -23.04
N GLY A 310 -11.97 8.54 -22.56
CA GLY A 310 -10.79 8.13 -23.32
C GLY A 310 -9.89 7.27 -22.45
N VAL A 311 -9.44 6.13 -22.98
CA VAL A 311 -8.53 5.23 -22.28
C VAL A 311 -7.44 4.74 -23.21
N VAL A 312 -6.25 4.59 -22.65
CA VAL A 312 -5.09 4.00 -23.32
C VAL A 312 -4.65 2.79 -22.50
N VAL A 313 -4.61 1.63 -23.13
CA VAL A 313 -4.16 0.37 -22.54
C VAL A 313 -2.90 -0.05 -23.28
N ASN A 314 -1.74 0.19 -22.68
CA ASN A 314 -0.44 0.18 -23.35
C ASN A 314 -0.46 1.08 -24.60
N ASP A 315 -0.56 0.48 -25.79
CA ASP A 315 -0.61 1.11 -27.11
C ASP A 315 -2.03 1.16 -27.70
N ARG A 316 -2.99 0.46 -27.11
CA ARG A 316 -4.37 0.40 -27.60
C ARG A 316 -5.19 1.54 -27.05
N MET A 317 -5.84 2.27 -27.93
CA MET A 317 -6.64 3.44 -27.60
C MET A 317 -8.12 3.15 -27.80
N HIS A 318 -8.93 3.48 -26.81
CA HIS A 318 -10.39 3.36 -26.90
C HIS A 318 -11.03 4.67 -26.44
N LYS A 319 -12.12 5.05 -27.11
CA LYS A 319 -12.90 6.23 -26.76
C LYS A 319 -14.35 6.02 -27.17
N ASP A 320 -15.26 6.66 -26.46
CA ASP A 320 -16.69 6.63 -26.77
C ASP A 320 -17.40 7.86 -26.17
N PHE A 321 -18.64 8.10 -26.60
CA PHE A 321 -19.48 9.19 -26.12
C PHE A 321 -20.31 8.80 -24.90
N TRP A 322 -20.68 9.79 -24.10
CA TRP A 322 -21.69 9.59 -23.07
C TRP A 322 -23.09 9.48 -23.66
N THR A 323 -23.83 8.46 -23.23
CA THR A 323 -25.29 8.43 -23.41
C THR A 323 -25.94 9.58 -22.63
N ASP A 324 -27.18 9.96 -22.97
CA ASP A 324 -27.84 11.11 -22.32
C ASP A 324 -27.99 10.92 -20.81
N ALA A 325 -28.31 9.71 -20.35
CA ALA A 325 -28.36 9.39 -18.92
C ALA A 325 -26.98 9.48 -18.23
N GLN A 326 -25.89 9.23 -18.96
CA GLN A 326 -24.52 9.28 -18.43
C GLN A 326 -23.97 10.69 -18.37
N LYS A 327 -24.43 11.61 -19.23
CA LYS A 327 -24.00 13.01 -19.21
C LYS A 327 -24.26 13.66 -17.85
N GLU A 328 -25.36 13.30 -17.18
CA GLU A 328 -25.73 13.77 -15.84
C GLU A 328 -24.93 13.14 -14.70
N TRP A 329 -24.08 12.14 -14.97
CA TRP A 329 -23.31 11.49 -13.91
C TRP A 329 -22.27 12.44 -13.33
N HIS A 330 -22.10 12.35 -12.02
CA HIS A 330 -21.00 13.04 -11.34
C HIS A 330 -19.66 12.59 -11.92
N ILE A 331 -18.71 13.52 -12.10
CA ILE A 331 -17.41 13.27 -12.74
C ILE A 331 -16.67 12.05 -12.17
N ASN A 332 -16.58 11.90 -10.84
CA ASN A 332 -15.97 10.72 -10.20
C ASN A 332 -16.58 9.37 -10.63
N LEU A 333 -17.87 9.33 -10.98
CA LEU A 333 -18.53 8.12 -11.48
C LEU A 333 -18.15 7.87 -12.93
N LYS A 334 -18.14 8.92 -13.77
CA LYS A 334 -17.66 8.86 -15.16
C LYS A 334 -16.22 8.35 -15.25
N GLU A 335 -15.35 8.85 -14.38
CA GLU A 335 -13.94 8.42 -14.30
C GLU A 335 -13.79 6.95 -13.91
N LEU A 336 -14.50 6.46 -12.89
CA LEU A 336 -14.48 5.04 -12.52
C LEU A 336 -15.04 4.16 -13.63
N PHE A 337 -16.10 4.63 -14.31
CA PHE A 337 -16.69 3.94 -15.45
C PHE A 337 -15.68 3.82 -16.60
N ALA A 338 -14.93 4.88 -16.92
CA ALA A 338 -13.88 4.83 -17.94
C ALA A 338 -12.84 3.75 -17.63
N VAL A 339 -12.38 3.65 -16.38
CA VAL A 339 -11.48 2.57 -15.95
C VAL A 339 -12.10 1.18 -16.17
N ARG A 340 -13.38 0.98 -15.81
CA ARG A 340 -14.05 -0.30 -16.04
C ARG A 340 -14.15 -0.63 -17.52
N ARG A 341 -14.49 0.33 -18.38
CA ARG A 341 -14.51 0.15 -19.84
C ARG A 341 -13.15 -0.23 -20.39
N ALA A 342 -12.06 0.35 -19.87
CA ALA A 342 -10.72 -0.05 -20.24
C ALA A 342 -10.47 -1.54 -19.99
N LEU A 343 -10.96 -2.08 -18.86
CA LEU A 343 -10.84 -3.50 -18.54
C LEU A 343 -11.69 -4.38 -19.44
N GLU A 344 -12.97 -4.03 -19.62
CA GLU A 344 -13.95 -4.80 -20.40
C GLU A 344 -13.56 -4.92 -21.88
N LEU A 345 -13.06 -3.84 -22.48
CA LEU A 345 -12.69 -3.81 -23.90
C LEU A 345 -11.36 -4.50 -24.20
N ASN A 346 -10.53 -4.73 -23.17
CA ASN A 346 -9.18 -5.27 -23.34
C ASN A 346 -8.94 -6.56 -22.56
N VAL A 347 -10.01 -7.31 -22.25
CA VAL A 347 -9.94 -8.60 -21.53
C VAL A 347 -8.83 -9.52 -22.05
N PRO A 348 -8.69 -9.79 -23.38
CA PRO A 348 -7.65 -10.69 -23.88
C PRO A 348 -6.22 -10.22 -23.56
N LEU A 349 -6.00 -8.90 -23.47
CA LEU A 349 -4.69 -8.33 -23.16
C LEU A 349 -4.40 -8.33 -21.65
N LEU A 350 -5.45 -8.21 -20.82
CA LEU A 350 -5.37 -7.96 -19.38
C LEU A 350 -5.54 -9.23 -18.52
N GLN A 351 -6.13 -10.29 -19.06
CA GLN A 351 -6.41 -11.53 -18.33
C GLN A 351 -5.13 -12.11 -17.70
N ASN A 352 -5.24 -12.58 -16.44
CA ASN A 352 -4.13 -13.13 -15.65
C ASN A 352 -2.94 -12.18 -15.42
N LYS A 353 -3.10 -10.87 -15.64
CA LYS A 353 -2.02 -9.89 -15.50
C LYS A 353 -2.24 -8.89 -14.37
N VAL A 354 -1.14 -8.26 -13.98
CA VAL A 354 -1.13 -7.11 -13.08
C VAL A 354 -1.31 -5.84 -13.90
N VAL A 355 -2.39 -5.12 -13.63
CA VAL A 355 -2.82 -3.93 -14.37
C VAL A 355 -2.59 -2.70 -13.51
N LEU A 356 -1.71 -1.80 -13.95
CA LEU A 356 -1.52 -0.50 -13.32
C LEU A 356 -2.48 0.51 -13.94
N VAL A 357 -3.52 0.87 -13.20
CA VAL A 357 -4.45 1.95 -13.52
C VAL A 357 -3.88 3.28 -13.05
N GLN A 358 -3.84 4.23 -13.96
CA GLN A 358 -3.36 5.58 -13.74
C GLN A 358 -4.47 6.56 -14.09
N SER A 359 -4.75 7.46 -13.17
CA SER A 359 -5.75 8.51 -13.34
C SER A 359 -5.29 9.75 -12.59
N ASP A 360 -5.66 10.92 -13.11
CA ASP A 360 -5.50 12.21 -12.45
C ASP A 360 -6.62 12.52 -11.45
N ASN A 361 -7.60 11.63 -11.32
CA ASN A 361 -8.63 11.75 -10.31
C ASN A 361 -8.25 10.98 -9.04
N ARG A 362 -7.87 11.72 -7.99
CA ARG A 362 -7.55 11.15 -6.66
C ARG A 362 -8.68 10.33 -6.05
N THR A 363 -9.94 10.63 -6.38
CA THR A 363 -11.10 9.86 -5.90
C THR A 363 -11.09 8.46 -6.48
N VAL A 364 -10.86 8.32 -7.79
CA VAL A 364 -10.76 7.01 -8.45
C VAL A 364 -9.67 6.16 -7.83
N ILE A 365 -8.48 6.73 -7.68
CA ILE A 365 -7.34 6.05 -7.06
C ILE A 365 -7.66 5.62 -5.62
N ALA A 366 -8.28 6.50 -4.83
CA ALA A 366 -8.67 6.18 -3.46
C ALA A 366 -9.75 5.08 -3.40
N TYR A 367 -10.71 5.08 -4.35
CA TYR A 367 -11.77 4.08 -4.42
C TYR A 367 -11.23 2.70 -4.84
N ILE A 368 -10.28 2.64 -5.77
CA ILE A 368 -9.63 1.36 -6.14
C ILE A 368 -8.80 0.84 -4.96
N HIS A 369 -7.93 1.65 -4.35
CA HIS A 369 -7.09 1.21 -3.21
C HIS A 369 -7.86 0.79 -1.96
N ARG A 370 -9.00 1.45 -1.70
CA ARG A 370 -9.86 1.16 -0.54
C ARG A 370 -10.95 0.14 -0.84
N GLU A 371 -10.99 -0.34 -2.09
CA GLU A 371 -12.00 -1.23 -2.65
C GLU A 371 -13.41 -0.72 -2.33
N GLY A 372 -13.65 0.55 -2.68
CA GLY A 372 -14.91 1.24 -2.49
C GLY A 372 -14.90 2.29 -1.39
N GLY A 373 -16.08 2.87 -1.16
CA GLY A 373 -16.26 4.00 -0.28
C GLY A 373 -17.60 4.02 0.44
N THR A 374 -17.69 4.92 1.41
CA THR A 374 -18.88 5.09 2.27
C THR A 374 -19.68 6.34 1.92
N LYS A 375 -19.19 7.18 1.00
CA LYS A 375 -19.82 8.48 0.71
C LYS A 375 -20.95 8.39 -0.32
N SER A 376 -20.80 7.55 -1.34
CA SER A 376 -21.77 7.39 -2.42
C SER A 376 -22.00 5.91 -2.70
N LEU A 377 -23.28 5.51 -2.72
CA LEU A 377 -23.67 4.14 -3.05
C LEU A 377 -23.42 3.84 -4.53
N ARG A 378 -23.68 4.80 -5.44
CA ARG A 378 -23.42 4.64 -6.88
C ARG A 378 -21.94 4.38 -7.17
N LEU A 379 -21.03 5.10 -6.50
CA LEU A 379 -19.59 4.85 -6.65
C LEU A 379 -19.17 3.49 -6.08
N LEU A 380 -19.81 3.03 -5.01
CA LEU A 380 -19.54 1.69 -4.48
C LEU A 380 -20.01 0.59 -5.45
N GLN A 381 -21.18 0.76 -6.05
CA GLN A 381 -21.72 -0.15 -7.07
C GLN A 381 -20.82 -0.19 -8.32
N GLU A 382 -20.31 0.96 -8.76
CA GLU A 382 -19.37 1.01 -9.90
C GLU A 382 -18.05 0.30 -9.59
N VAL A 383 -17.52 0.46 -8.37
CA VAL A 383 -16.31 -0.27 -7.94
C VAL A 383 -16.57 -1.77 -7.83
N GLU A 384 -17.76 -2.19 -7.40
CA GLU A 384 -18.15 -3.61 -7.38
C GLU A 384 -18.19 -4.18 -8.81
N ALA A 385 -18.76 -3.45 -9.76
CA ALA A 385 -18.75 -3.84 -11.17
C ALA A 385 -17.31 -3.92 -11.72
N LEU A 386 -16.47 -2.93 -11.42
CA LEU A 386 -15.06 -2.90 -11.81
C LEU A 386 -14.29 -4.13 -11.30
N PHE A 387 -14.40 -4.43 -10.01
CA PHE A 387 -13.70 -5.59 -9.43
C PHE A 387 -14.34 -6.92 -9.84
N SER A 388 -15.62 -6.97 -10.17
CA SER A 388 -16.25 -8.16 -10.74
C SER A 388 -15.59 -8.56 -12.07
N VAL A 389 -15.34 -7.58 -12.96
CA VAL A 389 -14.59 -7.81 -14.20
C VAL A 389 -13.17 -8.29 -13.90
N ALA A 390 -12.48 -7.62 -12.98
CA ALA A 390 -11.11 -7.99 -12.61
C ALA A 390 -11.02 -9.43 -12.05
N VAL A 391 -11.95 -9.83 -11.17
CA VAL A 391 -11.98 -11.18 -10.59
C VAL A 391 -12.29 -12.23 -11.65
N THR A 392 -13.29 -11.98 -12.50
CA THR A 392 -13.72 -12.92 -13.56
C THR A 392 -12.58 -13.27 -14.50
N HIS A 393 -11.66 -12.33 -14.74
CA HIS A 393 -10.52 -12.49 -15.63
C HIS A 393 -9.17 -12.59 -14.89
N ASN A 394 -9.20 -12.82 -13.57
CA ASN A 394 -8.00 -12.99 -12.74
C ASN A 394 -6.96 -11.84 -12.90
N MET A 395 -7.45 -10.61 -12.98
CA MET A 395 -6.65 -9.39 -13.08
C MET A 395 -6.31 -8.87 -11.68
N VAL A 396 -5.07 -8.41 -11.47
CA VAL A 396 -4.66 -7.73 -10.23
C VAL A 396 -4.55 -6.23 -10.50
N LEU A 397 -5.44 -5.44 -9.91
CA LEU A 397 -5.44 -3.99 -10.11
C LEU A 397 -4.50 -3.28 -9.12
N ILE A 398 -3.64 -2.43 -9.64
CA ILE A 398 -2.85 -1.45 -8.89
C ILE A 398 -3.28 -0.08 -9.38
N ALA A 399 -3.51 0.88 -8.50
CA ALA A 399 -3.87 2.25 -8.88
C ALA A 399 -2.75 3.21 -8.52
N ARG A 400 -2.46 4.21 -9.37
CA ARG A 400 -1.54 5.32 -9.05
C ARG A 400 -2.08 6.64 -9.60
N PHE A 401 -1.95 7.69 -8.80
CA PHE A 401 -2.27 9.04 -9.26
C PHE A 401 -1.19 9.53 -10.23
N ILE A 402 -1.61 10.18 -11.31
CA ILE A 402 -0.73 10.93 -12.20
C ILE A 402 -1.26 12.36 -12.35
N PRO A 403 -0.43 13.41 -12.29
CA PRO A 403 -0.88 14.76 -12.64
C PRO A 403 -1.51 14.84 -14.04
N GLY A 404 -2.59 15.60 -14.21
CA GLY A 404 -3.33 15.71 -15.48
C GLY A 404 -2.48 16.17 -16.68
N ARG A 405 -1.46 17.02 -16.43
CA ARG A 405 -0.46 17.39 -17.45
C ARG A 405 0.31 16.20 -18.06
N TYR A 406 0.24 15.03 -17.42
CA TYR A 406 0.87 13.78 -17.86
C TYR A 406 -0.13 12.79 -18.47
N ASN A 407 -1.44 13.10 -18.43
CA ASN A 407 -2.53 12.27 -18.93
C ASN A 407 -3.06 12.74 -20.28
N THR A 408 -2.20 13.34 -21.11
CA THR A 408 -2.61 14.08 -22.32
C THR A 408 -3.32 13.22 -23.36
N TRP A 409 -2.95 11.95 -23.49
CA TRP A 409 -3.57 11.05 -24.46
C TRP A 409 -5.00 10.69 -24.06
N ALA A 410 -5.21 10.27 -22.82
CA ALA A 410 -6.55 9.96 -22.33
C ALA A 410 -7.44 11.22 -22.36
N ASP A 411 -6.92 12.40 -21.98
CA ASP A 411 -7.65 13.69 -22.07
C ASP A 411 -8.00 14.06 -23.52
N ASN A 412 -7.08 13.91 -24.46
CA ASN A 412 -7.37 14.17 -25.87
C ASN A 412 -8.41 13.19 -26.43
N LEU A 413 -8.34 11.91 -26.05
CA LEU A 413 -9.32 10.90 -26.44
C LEU A 413 -10.71 11.20 -25.85
N SER A 414 -10.78 11.59 -24.57
CA SER A 414 -12.04 11.90 -23.89
C SER A 414 -12.70 13.16 -24.46
N ARG A 415 -11.91 14.10 -25.01
CA ARG A 415 -12.36 15.35 -25.64
C ARG A 415 -12.43 15.31 -27.17
N GLN A 416 -12.15 14.17 -27.81
CA GLN A 416 -12.15 14.00 -29.27
C GLN A 416 -11.14 14.89 -30.02
N LYS A 417 -9.98 15.18 -29.42
CA LYS A 417 -8.89 15.92 -30.06
C LYS A 417 -7.95 14.98 -30.82
N CYS A 418 -7.22 15.52 -31.81
CA CYS A 418 -6.13 14.79 -32.45
C CYS A 418 -5.02 14.47 -31.43
N LEU A 419 -4.42 13.29 -31.55
CA LEU A 419 -3.31 12.89 -30.71
C LEU A 419 -2.03 13.57 -31.18
N PRO A 420 -1.16 13.99 -30.25
CA PRO A 420 0.10 14.61 -30.61
C PRO A 420 1.08 13.57 -31.17
N ASP A 421 1.77 13.93 -32.25
CA ASP A 421 2.84 13.11 -32.86
C ASP A 421 4.17 13.89 -32.84
N TRP A 422 4.90 13.76 -31.74
CA TRP A 422 6.07 14.59 -31.48
C TRP A 422 7.33 14.04 -32.15
N HIS A 423 8.04 14.91 -32.87
CA HIS A 423 9.29 14.59 -33.57
C HIS A 423 10.39 15.61 -33.26
N LEU A 424 11.61 15.12 -33.01
CA LEU A 424 12.79 15.95 -32.79
C LEU A 424 13.53 16.18 -34.11
N LEU A 425 13.74 17.45 -34.45
CA LEU A 425 14.40 17.88 -35.67
C LEU A 425 15.92 17.59 -35.65
N PRO A 426 16.58 17.52 -36.83
CA PRO A 426 17.99 17.20 -36.98
C PRO A 426 18.95 18.02 -36.10
N GLY A 427 18.59 19.28 -35.80
CA GLY A 427 19.40 20.15 -34.94
C GLY A 427 19.59 19.58 -33.53
N ALA A 428 18.54 19.01 -32.94
CA ALA A 428 18.61 18.37 -31.62
C ALA A 428 19.19 16.96 -31.66
N THR A 429 18.77 16.13 -32.63
CA THR A 429 19.24 14.74 -32.73
C THR A 429 20.73 14.67 -33.02
N SER A 430 21.26 15.55 -33.88
CA SER A 430 22.69 15.63 -34.18
C SER A 430 23.55 16.00 -32.96
N GLU A 431 23.05 16.87 -32.07
CA GLU A 431 23.76 17.21 -30.82
C GLU A 431 23.84 15.98 -29.89
N ILE A 432 22.74 15.22 -29.78
CA ILE A 432 22.69 14.00 -28.98
C ILE A 432 23.60 12.92 -29.56
N PHE A 433 23.56 12.71 -30.89
CA PHE A 433 24.38 11.70 -31.56
C PHE A 433 25.87 12.01 -31.51
N ARG A 434 26.26 13.30 -31.52
CA ARG A 434 27.65 13.70 -31.31
C ARG A 434 28.15 13.31 -29.91
N HIS A 435 27.26 13.25 -28.92
CA HIS A 435 27.62 12.97 -27.53
C HIS A 435 27.69 11.47 -27.23
N TRP A 436 26.76 10.66 -27.73
CA TRP A 436 26.66 9.22 -27.40
C TRP A 436 26.81 8.26 -28.59
N GLY A 437 26.99 8.78 -29.80
CA GLY A 437 27.06 8.00 -31.04
C GLY A 437 25.74 7.99 -31.80
N VAL A 438 25.81 7.57 -33.07
CA VAL A 438 24.65 7.42 -33.95
C VAL A 438 23.98 6.08 -33.68
N PRO A 439 22.69 6.03 -33.33
CA PRO A 439 21.94 4.80 -33.15
C PRO A 439 21.86 3.98 -34.43
N GLU A 440 21.82 2.66 -34.28
CA GLU A 440 21.65 1.72 -35.39
C GLU A 440 20.23 1.72 -35.93
N ILE A 441 19.24 1.94 -35.03
CA ILE A 441 17.82 1.84 -35.33
C ILE A 441 16.99 2.84 -34.51
N ASP A 442 15.92 3.35 -35.12
CA ASP A 442 14.85 4.10 -34.46
C ASP A 442 13.66 3.18 -34.14
N LEU A 443 13.39 2.95 -32.86
CA LEU A 443 12.37 2.00 -32.44
C LEU A 443 10.94 2.57 -32.46
N PHE A 444 10.74 3.88 -32.60
CA PHE A 444 9.41 4.51 -32.50
C PHE A 444 9.22 5.57 -33.58
N ALA A 445 9.21 5.15 -34.84
CA ALA A 445 9.14 6.08 -35.96
C ALA A 445 8.29 5.60 -37.14
N THR A 446 8.08 6.50 -38.08
CA THR A 446 7.53 6.27 -39.42
C THR A 446 8.57 6.70 -40.45
N VAL A 447 8.33 6.40 -41.72
CA VAL A 447 9.17 6.92 -42.82
C VAL A 447 9.41 8.43 -42.76
N ASN A 448 8.45 9.20 -42.24
CA ASN A 448 8.53 10.66 -42.16
C ASN A 448 9.13 11.18 -40.85
N SER A 449 9.31 10.32 -39.85
CA SER A 449 9.74 10.71 -38.51
C SER A 449 11.01 10.01 -38.03
N ALA A 450 11.53 9.06 -38.81
CA ALA A 450 12.75 8.32 -38.50
C ALA A 450 13.97 9.24 -38.42
N VAL A 451 14.72 9.14 -37.32
CA VAL A 451 15.96 9.92 -37.13
C VAL A 451 17.21 9.22 -37.67
N VAL A 452 17.10 7.93 -38.01
CA VAL A 452 18.13 7.10 -38.65
C VAL A 452 17.48 6.20 -39.72
N PRO A 453 18.25 5.70 -40.72
CA PRO A 453 17.66 4.98 -41.86
C PRO A 453 16.92 3.69 -41.51
N GLN A 454 17.39 2.94 -40.50
CA GLN A 454 16.69 1.76 -40.02
C GLN A 454 15.70 2.17 -38.94
N TYR A 455 14.42 1.85 -39.12
CA TYR A 455 13.40 2.21 -38.15
C TYR A 455 12.29 1.16 -38.04
N VAL A 456 11.54 1.25 -36.96
CA VAL A 456 10.41 0.37 -36.64
C VAL A 456 9.13 1.18 -36.63
N ALA A 457 8.16 0.75 -37.41
CA ALA A 457 6.85 1.38 -37.51
C ALA A 457 5.77 0.57 -36.79
N LEU A 458 4.74 1.25 -36.31
CA LEU A 458 3.56 0.60 -35.75
C LEU A 458 2.64 0.04 -36.84
N SER A 459 2.62 0.66 -38.02
CA SER A 459 1.74 0.27 -39.12
C SER A 459 2.35 -0.85 -39.96
N ALA A 460 1.61 -1.94 -40.13
CA ALA A 460 1.98 -3.02 -41.05
C ALA A 460 1.96 -2.61 -42.54
N GLN A 461 1.45 -1.42 -42.85
CA GLN A 461 1.45 -0.85 -44.20
C GLN A 461 2.76 -0.13 -44.55
N ASP A 462 3.62 0.12 -43.56
CA ASP A 462 4.94 0.71 -43.80
C ASP A 462 5.94 -0.40 -44.18
N HIS A 463 6.02 -0.68 -45.48
CA HIS A 463 6.89 -1.72 -46.03
C HIS A 463 8.39 -1.38 -45.96
N GLN A 464 8.75 -0.13 -45.62
CA GLN A 464 10.14 0.30 -45.45
C GLN A 464 10.66 0.11 -44.02
N ALA A 465 9.75 -0.10 -43.05
CA ALA A 465 10.12 -0.41 -41.68
C ALA A 465 10.82 -1.78 -41.58
N GLN A 466 11.84 -1.85 -40.73
CA GLN A 466 12.61 -3.08 -40.51
C GLN A 466 11.75 -4.20 -39.90
N PHE A 467 10.82 -3.83 -39.03
CA PHE A 467 9.74 -4.69 -38.56
C PHE A 467 8.57 -3.86 -38.03
N VAL A 468 7.47 -4.53 -37.72
CA VAL A 468 6.23 -3.93 -37.21
C VAL A 468 6.15 -4.10 -35.70
N ASP A 469 5.73 -3.05 -35.00
CA ASP A 469 5.62 -2.98 -33.53
C ASP A 469 6.96 -3.21 -32.81
N ALA A 470 7.50 -2.14 -32.21
CA ALA A 470 8.74 -2.18 -31.42
C ALA A 470 8.73 -3.26 -30.34
N PHE A 471 7.58 -3.58 -29.76
CA PHE A 471 7.46 -4.55 -28.67
C PHE A 471 7.29 -5.98 -29.14
N SER A 472 7.22 -6.23 -30.45
CA SER A 472 7.05 -7.57 -31.01
C SER A 472 8.32 -8.43 -30.90
N GLN A 473 9.49 -7.81 -30.68
CA GLN A 473 10.79 -8.47 -30.62
C GLN A 473 11.59 -8.08 -29.39
N THR A 474 12.54 -8.96 -28.99
CA THR A 474 13.52 -8.61 -27.95
C THR A 474 14.54 -7.65 -28.53
N TRP A 475 14.86 -6.57 -27.81
CA TRP A 475 15.83 -5.59 -28.29
C TRP A 475 17.26 -6.05 -28.00
N ASN A 476 18.05 -6.18 -29.06
CA ASN A 476 19.45 -6.54 -29.00
C ASN A 476 20.24 -5.70 -30.02
N PHE A 477 20.64 -4.51 -29.60
CA PHE A 477 21.36 -3.53 -30.42
C PHE A 477 22.58 -3.04 -29.63
N ALA A 478 23.65 -2.58 -30.28
CA ALA A 478 24.72 -1.89 -29.57
C ALA A 478 24.23 -0.51 -29.08
N LEU A 479 23.53 0.24 -29.93
CA LEU A 479 22.88 1.52 -29.60
C LEU A 479 21.58 1.72 -30.39
N ALA A 480 20.45 1.96 -29.72
CA ALA A 480 19.16 2.25 -30.37
C ALA A 480 18.51 3.55 -29.87
N TRP A 481 17.73 4.19 -30.73
CA TRP A 481 16.95 5.39 -30.40
C TRP A 481 15.54 5.04 -29.96
N ILE A 482 15.08 5.68 -28.89
CA ILE A 482 13.72 5.53 -28.39
C ILE A 482 13.13 6.91 -28.10
N PHE A 483 12.17 7.34 -28.91
CA PHE A 483 11.33 8.49 -28.59
C PHE A 483 9.85 8.10 -28.62
N PRO A 484 9.38 7.38 -27.59
CA PRO A 484 8.01 6.89 -27.57
C PRO A 484 7.07 8.00 -27.10
N PRO A 485 5.77 7.92 -27.46
CA PRO A 485 4.73 8.62 -26.73
C PRO A 485 4.87 8.47 -25.20
N PRO A 486 4.67 9.54 -24.40
CA PRO A 486 4.85 9.45 -22.94
C PRO A 486 4.07 8.32 -22.23
N PRO A 487 2.84 7.95 -22.63
CA PRO A 487 2.13 6.81 -22.03
C PRO A 487 2.81 5.45 -22.24
N LEU A 488 3.69 5.32 -23.24
CA LEU A 488 4.41 4.08 -23.53
C LEU A 488 5.72 3.93 -22.76
N LEU A 489 6.25 5.00 -22.15
CA LEU A 489 7.48 4.97 -21.35
C LEU A 489 7.52 3.82 -20.33
N PRO A 490 6.46 3.53 -19.55
CA PRO A 490 6.47 2.41 -18.61
C PRO A 490 6.64 1.04 -19.28
N ARG A 491 6.03 0.84 -20.46
CA ARG A 491 6.18 -0.39 -21.24
C ARG A 491 7.56 -0.49 -21.85
N VAL A 492 8.14 0.63 -22.30
CA VAL A 492 9.55 0.70 -22.75
C VAL A 492 10.50 0.29 -21.63
N LEU A 493 10.38 0.87 -20.44
CA LEU A 493 11.23 0.50 -19.30
C LEU A 493 11.03 -0.96 -18.87
N HIS A 494 9.80 -1.46 -18.95
CA HIS A 494 9.53 -2.88 -18.71
C HIS A 494 10.22 -3.78 -19.73
N HIS A 495 10.14 -3.44 -21.02
CA HIS A 495 10.74 -4.19 -22.12
C HIS A 495 12.27 -4.17 -22.06
N LEU A 496 12.85 -3.06 -21.60
CA LEU A 496 14.29 -2.94 -21.35
C LEU A 496 14.83 -3.99 -20.36
N ASN A 497 14.01 -4.59 -19.50
CA ASN A 497 14.48 -5.65 -18.59
C ASN A 497 15.03 -6.88 -19.33
N SER A 498 14.49 -7.17 -20.51
CA SER A 498 14.91 -8.29 -21.35
C SER A 498 15.83 -7.88 -22.51
N ALA A 499 16.07 -6.56 -22.65
CA ALA A 499 16.90 -6.02 -23.71
C ALA A 499 18.41 -6.16 -23.41
N ARG A 500 19.21 -6.16 -24.47
CA ARG A 500 20.68 -6.07 -24.41
C ARG A 500 21.12 -4.88 -25.25
N GLY A 501 22.08 -4.11 -24.72
CA GLY A 501 22.57 -2.91 -25.40
C GLY A 501 22.47 -1.63 -24.60
N LEU A 502 22.76 -0.52 -25.29
CA LEU A 502 22.50 0.84 -24.85
C LEU A 502 21.37 1.45 -25.66
N PHE A 503 20.62 2.35 -25.04
CA PHE A 503 19.48 3.01 -25.65
C PHE A 503 19.49 4.49 -25.31
N ILE A 504 19.29 5.35 -26.31
CA ILE A 504 19.05 6.77 -26.12
C ILE A 504 17.54 6.96 -26.00
N LEU A 505 17.06 7.16 -24.78
CA LEU A 505 15.65 7.36 -24.48
C LEU A 505 15.35 8.85 -24.31
N ILE A 506 14.44 9.38 -25.13
CA ILE A 506 13.88 10.71 -24.94
C ILE A 506 12.67 10.63 -24.04
N ALA A 507 12.72 11.35 -22.92
CA ALA A 507 11.64 11.40 -21.95
C ALA A 507 11.39 12.83 -21.46
N PRO A 508 10.14 13.18 -21.11
CA PRO A 508 9.85 14.48 -20.54
C PRO A 508 10.36 14.62 -19.10
N CYS A 509 10.75 15.84 -18.72
CA CYS A 509 11.28 16.20 -17.39
C CYS A 509 10.17 16.32 -16.34
N TRP A 510 9.37 15.26 -16.20
CA TRP A 510 8.20 15.26 -15.34
C TRP A 510 8.59 14.88 -13.91
N GLU A 511 8.23 15.74 -12.95
CA GLU A 511 8.40 15.49 -11.52
C GLU A 511 7.26 14.61 -11.00
N ASN A 512 7.58 13.67 -10.10
CA ASN A 512 6.62 12.77 -9.45
C ASN A 512 5.90 11.77 -10.37
N VAL A 513 6.52 11.39 -11.49
CA VAL A 513 6.05 10.27 -12.33
C VAL A 513 6.64 8.97 -11.85
N PHE A 514 5.82 7.92 -11.86
CA PHE A 514 6.17 6.65 -11.22
C PHE A 514 7.28 5.85 -11.94
N TRP A 515 7.52 6.13 -13.22
CA TRP A 515 8.52 5.46 -14.05
C TRP A 515 9.90 6.12 -13.96
N ARG A 516 9.99 7.35 -13.44
CA ARG A 516 11.24 8.11 -13.37
C ARG A 516 12.32 7.44 -12.52
N PRO A 517 12.03 6.88 -11.33
CA PRO A 517 13.05 6.17 -10.56
C PRO A 517 13.64 4.95 -11.30
N ASP A 518 12.83 4.25 -12.11
CA ASP A 518 13.30 3.11 -12.93
C ASP A 518 14.21 3.60 -14.07
N LEU A 519 13.85 4.72 -14.70
CA LEU A 519 14.70 5.40 -15.69
C LEU A 519 16.05 5.84 -15.09
N GLU A 520 16.02 6.50 -13.93
CA GLU A 520 17.22 6.96 -13.22
C GLU A 520 18.12 5.80 -12.82
N ALA A 521 17.55 4.69 -12.33
CA ALA A 521 18.30 3.50 -11.96
C ALA A 521 18.99 2.81 -13.16
N ARG A 522 18.51 3.04 -14.39
CA ARG A 522 19.10 2.49 -15.63
C ARG A 522 20.10 3.42 -16.30
N ALA A 523 20.16 4.66 -15.87
CA ALA A 523 20.99 5.68 -16.48
C ALA A 523 22.47 5.30 -16.36
N VAL A 524 23.18 5.33 -17.48
CA VAL A 524 24.63 5.06 -17.55
C VAL A 524 25.43 6.36 -17.44
N ALA A 525 24.79 7.49 -17.75
CA ALA A 525 25.36 8.82 -17.69
C ALA A 525 24.28 9.85 -17.26
N PRO A 526 24.67 11.04 -16.80
CA PRO A 526 23.73 12.13 -16.56
C PRO A 526 22.89 12.45 -17.81
N PRO A 527 21.59 12.77 -17.66
CA PRO A 527 20.74 13.11 -18.79
C PRO A 527 21.12 14.44 -19.43
N MET A 528 20.90 14.55 -20.74
CA MET A 528 21.16 15.77 -21.50
C MET A 528 19.84 16.48 -21.81
N TYR A 529 19.73 17.77 -21.52
CA TYR A 529 18.54 18.56 -21.86
C TYR A 529 18.49 18.85 -23.36
N VAL A 530 17.32 18.63 -23.95
CA VAL A 530 17.06 19.05 -25.34
C VAL A 530 16.86 20.57 -25.35
N LYS A 531 17.83 21.30 -25.92
CA LYS A 531 17.82 22.76 -25.97
C LYS A 531 16.84 23.27 -27.03
N LYS A 532 16.36 24.50 -26.82
CA LYS A 532 15.53 25.24 -27.79
C LYS A 532 14.35 24.42 -28.34
N LEU A 533 13.54 23.82 -27.47
CA LEU A 533 12.44 22.93 -27.89
C LEU A 533 11.48 23.57 -28.90
N LYS A 534 11.22 24.87 -28.82
CA LYS A 534 10.37 25.57 -29.79
C LYS A 534 10.92 25.52 -31.23
N GLU A 535 12.23 25.41 -31.39
CA GLU A 535 12.92 25.30 -32.69
C GLU A 535 13.19 23.84 -33.08
N ASN A 536 13.21 22.92 -32.11
CA ASN A 536 13.69 21.55 -32.29
C ASN A 536 12.63 20.46 -32.11
N LEU A 537 11.44 20.77 -31.61
CA LEU A 537 10.34 19.83 -31.40
C LEU A 537 9.12 20.28 -32.22
N ILE A 538 8.63 19.40 -33.08
CA ILE A 538 7.44 19.61 -33.89
C ILE A 538 6.39 18.54 -33.61
N ASP A 539 5.12 18.89 -33.77
CA ASP A 539 4.02 17.93 -33.85
C ASP A 539 3.71 17.69 -35.33
N LEU A 540 3.99 16.48 -35.83
CA LEU A 540 3.83 16.11 -37.24
C LEU A 540 2.38 16.23 -37.73
N SER A 541 1.40 16.14 -36.83
CA SER A 541 -0.01 16.33 -37.19
C SER A 541 -0.33 17.79 -37.56
N SER A 542 0.42 18.75 -37.01
CA SER A 542 0.18 20.18 -37.20
C SER A 542 1.29 20.90 -37.98
N GLY A 543 2.46 20.28 -38.13
CA GLY A 543 3.67 20.88 -38.68
C GLY A 543 4.24 22.02 -37.83
N ARG A 544 3.75 22.21 -36.61
CA ARG A 544 4.13 23.31 -35.70
C ARG A 544 4.65 22.77 -34.37
N PRO A 545 5.39 23.57 -33.59
CA PRO A 545 5.76 23.18 -32.23
C PRO A 545 4.52 22.86 -31.39
N PRO A 546 4.59 21.87 -30.48
CA PRO A 546 3.45 21.49 -29.65
C PRO A 546 2.87 22.68 -28.86
N PRO A 547 1.56 22.68 -28.55
CA PRO A 547 0.97 23.66 -27.65
C PRO A 547 1.74 23.71 -26.33
N GLU A 548 1.96 24.91 -25.79
CA GLU A 548 2.68 25.11 -24.52
C GLU A 548 4.12 24.53 -24.49
N VAL A 549 4.79 24.35 -25.64
CA VAL A 549 6.18 23.85 -25.72
C VAL A 549 7.17 24.63 -24.84
N SER A 550 6.88 25.91 -24.54
CA SER A 550 7.68 26.74 -23.64
C SER A 550 7.65 26.28 -22.17
N SER A 551 6.61 25.53 -21.77
CA SER A 551 6.48 24.92 -20.44
C SER A 551 7.00 23.48 -20.40
N LEU A 552 7.30 22.91 -21.58
CA LEU A 552 7.81 21.55 -21.71
C LEU A 552 9.33 21.54 -21.55
N SER A 553 9.85 20.47 -20.97
CA SER A 553 11.28 20.16 -20.97
C SER A 553 11.45 18.67 -21.29
N LEU A 554 12.36 18.36 -22.19
CA LEU A 554 12.72 17.00 -22.59
C LEU A 554 14.18 16.74 -22.26
N GLN A 555 14.46 15.51 -21.87
CA GLN A 555 15.80 14.99 -21.62
C GLN A 555 16.06 13.76 -22.47
N ALA A 556 17.27 13.67 -23.00
CA ALA A 556 17.83 12.46 -23.55
C ALA A 556 18.57 11.69 -22.44
N TRP A 557 18.34 10.40 -22.35
CA TRP A 557 18.91 9.51 -21.34
C TRP A 557 19.64 8.37 -22.04
N LEU A 558 20.91 8.16 -21.71
CA LEU A 558 21.61 6.94 -22.10
C LEU A 558 21.34 5.85 -21.05
N VAL A 559 20.59 4.83 -21.43
CA VAL A 559 20.14 3.75 -20.52
C VAL A 559 20.65 2.38 -20.97
N ARG A 560 20.83 1.49 -20.00
CA ARG A 560 21.27 0.11 -20.25
C ARG A 560 20.09 -0.87 -20.25
N GLY A 561 20.08 -1.77 -21.23
CA GLY A 561 19.19 -2.94 -21.24
C GLY A 561 19.62 -4.01 -20.22
N GLY A 562 18.64 -4.64 -19.58
CA GLY A 562 18.82 -5.70 -18.58
C GLY A 562 18.01 -5.44 -17.30
N SER A 563 17.91 -6.47 -16.46
CA SER A 563 17.25 -6.37 -15.15
C SER A 563 18.11 -5.58 -14.16
N LEU A 564 17.50 -4.62 -13.47
CA LEU A 564 18.12 -3.92 -12.35
C LEU A 564 18.38 -4.92 -11.21
N LYS A 565 19.58 -4.94 -10.63
CA LYS A 565 19.85 -5.78 -9.45
C LYS A 565 18.97 -5.29 -8.28
N PRO A 566 18.48 -6.19 -7.39
CA PRO A 566 17.57 -5.81 -6.30
C PRO A 566 18.11 -4.71 -5.37
N VAL A 567 19.43 -4.58 -5.25
CA VAL A 567 20.10 -3.59 -4.40
C VAL A 567 19.86 -2.14 -4.89
N ASP A 568 19.59 -1.95 -6.17
CA ASP A 568 19.44 -0.61 -6.78
C ASP A 568 18.02 -0.05 -6.66
N ARG A 569 17.02 -0.88 -6.29
CA ARG A 569 15.63 -0.43 -6.09
C ARG A 569 15.38 0.27 -4.75
N ILE A 570 16.27 0.15 -3.78
CA ILE A 570 16.02 0.57 -2.38
C ILE A 570 16.43 2.03 -2.13
N ARG A 571 17.17 2.68 -3.05
CA ARG A 571 17.62 4.06 -2.82
C ARG A 571 16.54 5.13 -2.96
N HIS A 572 15.38 4.83 -3.57
CA HIS A 572 14.42 5.86 -3.99
C HIS A 572 12.92 5.52 -3.79
N ILE A 573 12.58 4.74 -2.76
CA ILE A 573 11.22 4.73 -2.17
C ILE A 573 11.32 5.35 -0.78
#